data_AF-A0A1F4AC12-F1
#
_entry.id   AF-A0A1F4AC12-F1
#
_cell.length_a   1.000
_cell.length_b   1.000
_cell.length_c   1.000
_cell.angle_alpha   90.00
_cell.angle_beta   90.00
_cell.angle_gamma   90.00
#
_symmetry.space_group_name_H-M   'P 1'
#
loop_
_entity.id
_entity.type
_entity.pdbx_description
1 polymer ?
#
loop_
_entity_poly.entity_id
_entity_poly.type
_entity_poly.pdbx_seq_one_letter_code
_entity_poly.pdbx_strand_id
1 'polypeptide(L)'
;MSLFGSVSSKAVDEFAKSLAQEIAKRYPPALDKGGERKLSQKRLTAILEDTYNKAVGFTNEHRLGVYKKARLGNTFRWELEELGYSKKFIETTTEGFVVYITRKTT
;
A
#
# COMPACT_ATOMS: atom_id res chain seq x y z
N MET A 1 27.69 0.25 19.37
CA MET A 1 27.99 0.29 17.92
C MET A 1 26.68 0.23 17.15
N SER A 2 26.26 1.28 16.45
CA SER A 2 25.11 1.20 15.54
C SER A 2 25.40 2.02 14.29
N LEU A 3 26.11 1.39 13.37
CA LEU A 3 26.29 1.88 12.01
C LEU A 3 25.37 1.03 11.13
N PHE A 4 24.39 1.68 10.49
CA PHE A 4 23.58 1.20 9.36
C PHE A 4 22.46 0.15 9.60
N GLY A 5 21.38 0.54 10.30
CA GLY A 5 20.11 -0.22 10.35
C GLY A 5 19.01 0.31 9.42
N SER A 6 19.37 0.95 8.30
CA SER A 6 18.42 1.67 7.44
C SER A 6 18.08 0.83 6.22
N VAL A 7 16.82 0.36 6.11
CA VAL A 7 16.37 -0.45 4.95
C VAL A 7 16.60 0.31 3.64
N SER A 8 17.08 -0.36 2.59
CA SER A 8 17.39 0.30 1.33
C SER A 8 16.11 0.84 0.65
N SER A 9 16.24 1.88 -0.16
CA SER A 9 15.10 2.40 -0.92
C SER A 9 14.53 1.37 -1.89
N LYS A 10 15.37 0.48 -2.42
CA LYS A 10 14.95 -0.63 -3.28
C LYS A 10 14.06 -1.61 -2.53
N ALA A 11 14.40 -1.96 -1.29
CA ALA A 11 13.58 -2.82 -0.45
C ALA A 11 12.24 -2.17 -0.07
N VAL A 12 12.22 -0.83 0.11
CA VAL A 12 10.95 -0.08 0.28
C VAL A 12 10.09 -0.20 -0.98
N ASP A 13 10.68 -0.08 -2.16
CA ASP A 13 9.95 -0.20 -3.43
C ASP A 13 9.42 -1.62 -3.65
N GLU A 14 10.25 -2.64 -3.44
CA GLU A 14 9.85 -4.05 -3.55
C GLU A 14 8.71 -4.37 -2.58
N PHE A 15 8.78 -3.89 -1.35
CA PHE A 15 7.71 -4.04 -0.38
C PHE A 15 6.43 -3.30 -0.81
N ALA A 16 6.52 -2.06 -1.29
CA ALA A 16 5.38 -1.31 -1.82
C ALA A 16 4.66 -2.08 -2.95
N LYS A 17 5.43 -2.60 -3.91
CA LYS A 17 4.91 -3.40 -5.02
C LYS A 17 4.23 -4.67 -4.52
N SER A 18 4.84 -5.34 -3.54
CA SER A 18 4.26 -6.56 -2.95
C SER A 18 2.87 -6.32 -2.33
N LEU A 19 2.66 -5.17 -1.69
CA LEU A 19 1.37 -4.80 -1.09
C LEU A 19 0.30 -4.58 -2.17
N ALA A 20 0.63 -3.85 -3.23
CA ALA A 20 -0.29 -3.63 -4.35
C ALA A 20 -0.63 -4.94 -5.08
N GLN A 21 0.35 -5.82 -5.28
CA GLN A 21 0.13 -7.16 -5.84
C GLN A 21 -0.73 -8.04 -4.93
N GLU A 22 -0.60 -7.90 -3.61
CA GLU A 22 -1.46 -8.61 -2.66
C GLU A 22 -2.92 -8.14 -2.74
N ILE A 23 -3.14 -6.84 -2.92
CA ILE A 23 -4.47 -6.29 -3.21
C ILE A 23 -4.99 -6.88 -4.53
N ALA A 24 -4.20 -6.93 -5.60
CA ALA A 24 -4.61 -7.50 -6.88
C ALA A 24 -4.99 -8.98 -6.82
N LYS A 25 -4.30 -9.78 -6.00
CA LYS A 25 -4.66 -11.18 -5.78
C LYS A 25 -6.02 -11.34 -5.10
N ARG A 26 -6.36 -10.46 -4.16
CA ARG A 26 -7.59 -10.54 -3.35
C ARG A 26 -8.76 -9.74 -3.93
N TYR A 27 -8.44 -8.72 -4.73
CA TYR A 27 -9.36 -7.81 -5.40
C TYR A 27 -8.83 -7.47 -6.79
N PRO A 28 -9.07 -8.32 -7.81
CA PRO A 28 -8.58 -8.07 -9.16
C PRO A 28 -9.09 -6.75 -9.75
N PRO A 29 -8.30 -6.05 -10.59
CA PRO A 29 -8.65 -4.75 -11.17
C PRO A 29 -9.92 -4.80 -12.04
N ALA A 30 -10.27 -5.96 -12.60
CA ALA A 30 -11.52 -6.17 -13.32
C ALA A 30 -12.78 -5.95 -12.45
N LEU A 31 -12.70 -6.17 -11.13
CA LEU A 31 -13.81 -5.97 -10.20
C LEU A 31 -14.02 -4.50 -9.85
N ASP A 32 -12.98 -3.67 -9.95
CA ASP A 32 -13.06 -2.23 -9.74
C ASP A 32 -13.71 -1.52 -10.93
N LYS A 33 -13.37 -1.94 -12.14
CA LYS A 33 -13.87 -1.34 -13.40
C LYS A 33 -15.31 -1.70 -13.78
N GLY A 34 -16.06 -2.42 -12.93
CA GLY A 34 -17.48 -2.68 -13.15
C GLY A 34 -17.85 -4.13 -13.48
N GLY A 35 -17.04 -5.11 -13.10
CA GLY A 35 -17.44 -6.52 -13.18
C GLY A 35 -18.76 -6.81 -12.44
N GLU A 36 -19.56 -7.73 -12.98
CA GLU A 36 -20.92 -8.08 -12.52
C GLU A 36 -21.04 -8.45 -11.02
N ARG A 37 -19.92 -8.80 -10.37
CA ARG A 37 -19.84 -9.09 -8.94
C ARG A 37 -18.91 -8.11 -8.24
N LYS A 38 -19.44 -6.96 -7.83
CA LYS A 38 -18.74 -6.08 -6.89
C LYS A 38 -18.50 -6.85 -5.59
N LEU A 39 -17.24 -6.94 -5.18
CA LEU A 39 -16.85 -7.45 -3.87
C LEU A 39 -17.56 -6.62 -2.80
N SER A 40 -18.04 -7.25 -1.71
CA SER A 40 -18.74 -6.51 -0.66
C SER A 40 -17.81 -5.43 -0.08
N GLN A 41 -18.37 -4.24 0.19
CA GLN A 41 -17.60 -3.11 0.73
C GLN A 41 -16.82 -3.53 1.98
N LYS A 42 -17.46 -4.30 2.88
CA LYS A 42 -16.84 -4.85 4.10
C LYS A 42 -15.58 -5.67 3.80
N ARG A 43 -15.61 -6.52 2.76
CA ARG A 43 -14.46 -7.37 2.42
C ARG A 43 -13.34 -6.56 1.76
N LEU A 44 -13.69 -5.56 0.93
CA LEU A 44 -12.70 -4.63 0.38
C LEU A 44 -12.01 -3.85 1.49
N THR A 45 -12.77 -3.30 2.43
CA THR A 45 -12.23 -2.59 3.61
C THR A 45 -11.28 -3.49 4.40
N ALA A 46 -11.66 -4.74 4.69
CA ALA A 46 -10.78 -5.68 5.40
C ALA A 46 -9.47 -5.94 4.66
N ILE A 47 -9.51 -6.13 3.33
CA ILE A 47 -8.29 -6.32 2.50
C ILE A 47 -7.38 -5.10 2.60
N LEU A 48 -7.95 -3.89 2.51
CA LEU A 48 -7.18 -2.65 2.61
C LEU A 48 -6.59 -2.47 4.02
N GLU A 49 -7.39 -2.68 5.07
CA GLU A 49 -6.93 -2.59 6.46
C GLU A 49 -5.78 -3.57 6.75
N ASP A 50 -5.89 -4.83 6.32
CA ASP A 50 -4.82 -5.82 6.43
C ASP A 50 -3.54 -5.31 5.77
N THR A 51 -3.66 -4.80 4.55
CA THR A 51 -2.52 -4.29 3.75
C THR A 51 -1.89 -3.08 4.44
N TYR A 52 -2.71 -2.17 4.98
CA TYR A 52 -2.23 -0.97 5.66
C TYR A 52 -1.54 -1.31 6.98
N ASN A 53 -2.06 -2.28 7.73
CA ASN A 53 -1.43 -2.77 8.95
C ASN A 53 -0.05 -3.38 8.68
N LYS A 54 0.13 -4.12 7.58
CA LYS A 54 1.46 -4.62 7.17
C LYS A 54 2.42 -3.47 6.87
N ALA A 55 1.95 -2.43 6.18
CA ALA A 55 2.77 -1.25 5.91
C ALA A 55 3.17 -0.49 7.19
N VAL A 56 2.29 -0.40 8.17
CA VAL A 56 2.60 0.14 9.51
C VAL A 56 3.69 -0.70 10.19
N GLY A 57 3.55 -2.03 10.18
CA GLY A 57 4.54 -2.96 10.74
C GLY A 57 5.93 -2.75 10.14
N PHE A 58 6.04 -2.78 8.81
CA PHE A 58 7.29 -2.53 8.09
C PHE A 58 7.87 -1.13 8.37
N THR A 59 7.00 -0.12 8.46
CA THR A 59 7.41 1.26 8.76
C THR A 59 8.04 1.39 10.15
N ASN A 60 7.45 0.73 11.15
CA ASN A 60 7.92 0.73 12.52
C ASN A 60 9.19 -0.13 12.70
N GLU A 61 9.21 -1.32 12.10
CA GLU A 61 10.35 -2.24 12.15
C GLU A 61 11.62 -1.61 11.58
N HIS A 62 11.52 -0.94 10.42
CA HIS A 62 12.66 -0.31 9.76
C HIS A 62 12.84 1.17 10.08
N ARG A 63 12.02 1.72 10.99
CA ARG A 63 12.02 3.14 11.40
C ARG A 63 12.09 4.08 10.20
N LEU A 64 11.18 3.90 9.23
CA LEU A 64 11.22 4.70 8.00
C LEU A 64 11.06 6.19 8.31
N GLY A 65 11.98 7.01 7.82
CA GLY A 65 11.84 8.47 7.83
C GLY A 65 10.81 8.97 6.81
N VAL A 66 10.47 10.26 6.88
CA VAL A 66 9.44 10.92 6.04
C VAL A 66 9.64 10.62 4.55
N TYR A 67 10.87 10.75 4.03
CA TYR A 67 11.19 10.48 2.63
C TYR A 67 10.83 9.05 2.20
N LYS A 68 11.15 8.05 3.03
CA LYS A 68 10.88 6.65 2.70
C LYS A 68 9.41 6.30 2.84
N LYS A 69 8.67 6.94 3.77
CA LYS A 69 7.21 6.81 3.85
C LYS A 69 6.54 7.40 2.58
N ALA A 70 7.02 8.55 2.11
CA ALA A 70 6.53 9.13 0.85
C ALA A 70 6.86 8.24 -0.36
N ARG A 71 8.07 7.69 -0.42
CA ARG A 71 8.47 6.72 -1.45
C ARG A 71 7.60 5.47 -1.43
N LEU A 72 7.34 4.90 -0.26
CA LEU A 72 6.45 3.74 -0.08
C LEU A 72 5.06 4.02 -0.67
N GLY A 73 4.47 5.17 -0.35
CA GLY A 73 3.16 5.58 -0.89
C GLY A 73 3.17 5.80 -2.40
N ASN A 74 4.19 6.46 -2.95
CA ASN A 74 4.30 6.72 -4.38
C ASN A 74 4.51 5.43 -5.18
N THR A 75 5.41 4.55 -4.75
CA THR A 75 5.66 3.28 -5.43
C THR A 75 4.41 2.39 -5.37
N PHE A 76 3.70 2.38 -4.24
CA PHE A 76 2.42 1.68 -4.11
C PHE A 76 1.37 2.23 -5.09
N ARG A 77 1.26 3.56 -5.21
CA ARG A 77 0.36 4.21 -6.18
C ARG A 77 0.66 3.79 -7.62
N TRP A 78 1.93 3.84 -8.03
CA TRP A 78 2.33 3.48 -9.39
C TRP A 78 2.09 2.01 -9.69
N GLU A 79 2.34 1.11 -8.74
CA GLU A 79 2.05 -0.32 -8.97
C GLU A 79 0.55 -0.55 -9.15
N LEU A 80 -0.33 0.13 -8.41
CA LEU A 80 -1.78 0.05 -8.64
C LEU A 80 -2.18 0.60 -10.02
N GLU A 81 -1.48 1.62 -10.52
CA GLU A 81 -1.68 2.13 -11.87
C GLU A 81 -1.24 1.12 -12.94
N GLU A 82 -0.05 0.52 -12.78
CA GLU A 82 0.47 -0.53 -13.67
C GLU A 82 -0.44 -1.77 -13.69
N LEU A 83 -1.03 -2.13 -12.54
CA LEU A 83 -2.03 -3.21 -12.43
C LEU A 83 -3.37 -2.85 -13.08
N GLY A 84 -3.58 -1.58 -13.45
CA GLY A 84 -4.73 -1.14 -14.23
C GLY A 84 -5.99 -0.88 -13.40
N TYR A 85 -5.87 -0.47 -12.14
CA TYR A 85 -7.01 0.00 -11.35
C TYR A 85 -7.60 1.32 -11.88
N SER A 86 -8.82 1.67 -11.47
CA SER A 86 -9.38 2.99 -11.79
C SER A 86 -8.66 4.10 -11.02
N LYS A 87 -8.57 5.28 -11.62
CA LYS A 87 -7.97 6.47 -10.98
C LYS A 87 -8.58 6.76 -9.62
N LYS A 88 -9.92 6.65 -9.52
CA LYS A 88 -10.65 6.87 -8.26
C LYS A 88 -10.23 5.90 -7.16
N PHE A 89 -10.07 4.61 -7.50
CA PHE A 89 -9.60 3.60 -6.55
C PHE A 89 -8.16 3.87 -6.13
N ILE A 90 -7.29 4.17 -7.09
CA ILE A 90 -5.87 4.48 -6.84
C ILE A 90 -5.73 5.66 -5.87
N GLU A 91 -6.44 6.77 -6.13
CA GLU A 91 -6.41 7.96 -5.28
C GLU A 91 -6.91 7.66 -3.86
N THR A 92 -8.13 7.10 -3.74
CA THR A 92 -8.74 6.80 -2.44
C THR A 92 -7.89 5.84 -1.61
N THR A 93 -7.36 4.79 -2.25
CA THR A 93 -6.54 3.78 -1.58
C THR A 93 -5.19 4.36 -1.19
N THR A 94 -4.54 5.12 -2.05
CA THR A 94 -3.23 5.72 -1.74
C THR A 94 -3.33 6.77 -0.64
N GLU A 95 -4.36 7.63 -0.67
CA GLU A 95 -4.60 8.61 0.38
C GLU A 95 -4.86 7.94 1.73
N GLY A 96 -5.76 6.95 1.75
CA GLY A 96 -6.04 6.14 2.93
C GLY A 96 -4.78 5.47 3.47
N PHE A 97 -3.97 4.90 2.58
CA PHE A 97 -2.70 4.25 2.91
C PHE A 97 -1.73 5.23 3.61
N VAL A 98 -1.46 6.39 2.99
CA VAL A 98 -0.53 7.39 3.52
C VAL A 98 -1.01 7.97 4.86
N VAL A 99 -2.30 8.27 4.97
CA VAL A 99 -2.89 8.75 6.24
C VAL A 99 -2.77 7.70 7.33
N TYR A 100 -3.07 6.44 7.02
CA TYR A 100 -3.04 5.35 7.99
C TYR A 100 -1.63 5.09 8.52
N ILE A 101 -0.63 5.00 7.64
CA ILE A 101 0.76 4.80 8.06
C ILE A 101 1.26 6.00 8.88
N THR A 102 0.91 7.23 8.49
CA THR A 102 1.40 8.43 9.20
C THR A 102 0.83 8.49 10.61
N ARG A 103 -0.47 8.25 10.79
CA ARG A 103 -1.13 8.30 12.11
C ARG A 103 -0.66 7.22 13.08
N LYS A 104 -0.30 6.02 12.59
CA LYS A 104 0.07 4.87 13.43
C LYS A 104 1.57 4.70 13.68
N THR A 105 2.39 5.58 13.12
CA THR A 105 3.87 5.51 13.22
C THR A 105 4.47 6.80 13.77
N THR A 106 3.62 7.74 14.22
CA THR A 106 3.97 8.92 15.02
C THR A 106 3.96 8.52 16.48
#